data_AF-A0A401FWW7-F1
#
_entry.id   AF-A0A401FWW7-F1
#
_cell.length_a   1.000
_cell.length_b   1.000
_cell.length_c   1.000
_cell.angle_alpha   90.00
_cell.angle_beta   90.00
_cell.angle_gamma   90.00
#
_symmetry.space_group_name_H-M   'P 1'
#
loop_
_entity.id
_entity.type
_entity.pdbx_description
1 polymer ?
#
loop_
_entity_poly.entity_id
_entity_poly.type
_entity_poly.pdbx_seq_one_letter_code
_entity_poly.pdbx_strand_id
1 'polypeptide(L)'
;MTGFRLGYAAAPKEIIREMAKHQSHATGNVCTFAQHGALAALTSDPGVTARWRAELEKKRDMAFAYASRLFDCVRPQGAFYLFPDVSGQLKTGETAEKLAACLLEETGVATVPGEAFGMENHLRISYAVPEPLLISGFEKISETLKRRR
;
A
#
# COMPACT_ATOMS: atom_id res chain seq x y z
N MET A 1 -3.00 -13.25 0.46
CA MET A 1 -3.43 -13.99 1.66
C MET A 1 -3.29 -13.14 2.93
N THR A 2 -3.73 -11.87 2.93
CA THR A 2 -3.53 -10.94 4.08
C THR A 2 -4.20 -11.42 5.37
N GLY A 3 -5.35 -12.07 5.25
CA GLY A 3 -6.09 -12.67 6.38
C GLY A 3 -5.51 -13.96 6.95
N PHE A 4 -4.50 -14.58 6.30
CA PHE A 4 -3.93 -15.86 6.76
C PHE A 4 -2.87 -15.68 7.85
N ARG A 5 -2.43 -14.44 8.09
CA ARG A 5 -1.49 -14.07 9.17
C ARG A 5 -0.19 -14.91 9.17
N LEU A 6 0.39 -15.08 7.98
CA LEU A 6 1.59 -15.89 7.77
C LEU A 6 2.74 -15.03 7.23
N GLY A 7 3.91 -15.22 7.83
CA GLY A 7 5.20 -14.75 7.31
C GLY A 7 6.30 -15.74 7.72
N TYR A 8 7.50 -15.57 7.15
CA TYR A 8 8.67 -16.36 7.53
C TYR A 8 9.92 -15.48 7.54
N ALA A 9 10.93 -15.92 8.27
CA ALA A 9 12.26 -15.32 8.27
C ALA A 9 13.29 -16.35 7.81
N ALA A 10 14.27 -15.91 7.02
CA ALA A 10 15.42 -16.71 6.63
C ALA A 10 16.70 -15.98 7.08
N ALA A 11 17.49 -16.63 7.92
CA ALA A 11 18.68 -16.07 8.56
C ALA A 11 19.63 -17.22 8.98
N PRO A 12 20.89 -16.93 9.38
CA PRO A 12 21.77 -17.90 10.02
C PRO A 12 21.08 -18.72 11.12
N LYS A 13 21.44 -19.99 11.23
CA LYS A 13 20.78 -20.96 12.11
C LYS A 13 20.77 -20.52 13.57
N GLU A 14 21.83 -19.86 13.99
CA GLU A 14 22.03 -19.31 15.33
C GLU A 14 21.00 -18.22 15.63
N ILE A 15 20.74 -17.34 14.66
CA ILE A 15 19.74 -16.26 14.77
C ILE A 15 18.33 -16.86 14.81
N ILE A 16 18.02 -17.80 13.90
CA ILE A 16 16.70 -18.46 13.86
C ILE A 16 16.40 -19.18 15.18
N ARG A 17 17.41 -19.81 15.81
CA ARG A 17 17.25 -20.47 17.11
C ARG A 17 16.83 -19.48 18.20
N GLU A 18 17.49 -18.33 18.30
CA GLU A 18 17.15 -17.32 19.30
C GLU A 18 15.79 -16.65 19.01
N MET A 19 15.47 -16.42 17.73
CA MET A 19 14.14 -15.94 17.32
C MET A 19 13.04 -16.93 17.72
N ALA A 20 13.24 -18.24 17.50
CA ALA A 20 12.28 -19.27 17.86
C ALA A 20 12.06 -19.37 19.38
N LYS A 21 13.13 -19.23 20.18
CA LYS A 21 13.02 -19.13 21.65
C LYS A 21 12.15 -17.95 22.06
N HIS A 22 12.43 -16.76 21.54
CA HIS A 22 11.64 -15.57 21.85
C HIS A 22 10.17 -15.73 21.43
N GLN A 23 9.93 -16.23 20.21
CA GLN A 23 8.58 -16.46 19.70
C GLN A 23 7.79 -17.39 20.61
N SER A 24 8.41 -18.45 21.14
CA SER A 24 7.74 -19.41 22.04
C SER A 24 7.21 -18.81 23.35
N HIS A 25 7.76 -17.67 23.77
CA HIS A 25 7.30 -16.91 24.95
C HIS A 25 6.40 -15.71 24.59
N ALA A 26 6.39 -15.28 23.33
CA ALA A 26 5.57 -14.14 22.88
C ALA A 26 4.22 -14.58 22.29
N THR A 27 4.21 -15.65 21.49
CA THR A 27 3.03 -16.14 20.77
C THR A 27 3.07 -17.67 20.58
N GLY A 28 1.97 -18.25 20.10
CA GLY A 28 1.95 -19.64 19.65
C GLY A 28 2.53 -19.85 18.24
N ASN A 29 2.44 -21.10 17.76
CA ASN A 29 2.72 -21.44 16.37
C ASN A 29 1.64 -20.88 15.43
N VAL A 30 1.99 -20.67 14.17
CA VAL A 30 1.03 -20.33 13.11
C VAL A 30 -0.05 -21.42 13.04
N CYS A 31 -1.32 -21.04 12.88
CA CYS A 31 -2.41 -22.01 12.80
C CYS A 31 -2.25 -22.96 11.59
N THR A 32 -2.64 -24.23 11.77
CA THR A 32 -2.42 -25.32 10.81
C THR A 32 -3.01 -25.02 9.43
N PHE A 33 -4.23 -24.48 9.37
CA PHE A 33 -4.87 -24.08 8.11
C PHE A 33 -4.03 -23.07 7.31
N ALA A 34 -3.43 -22.07 7.98
CA ALA A 34 -2.59 -21.10 7.30
C ALA A 34 -1.28 -21.70 6.78
N GLN A 35 -0.70 -22.68 7.49
CA GLN A 35 0.46 -23.42 7.04
C GLN A 35 0.15 -24.26 5.79
N HIS A 36 -0.99 -24.95 5.74
CA HIS A 36 -1.42 -25.68 4.54
C HIS A 36 -1.70 -24.74 3.36
N GLY A 37 -2.31 -23.57 3.62
CA GLY A 37 -2.47 -22.52 2.61
C GLY A 37 -1.13 -22.02 2.07
N ALA A 38 -0.12 -21.88 2.94
CA ALA A 38 1.24 -21.51 2.54
C ALA A 38 1.86 -22.53 1.59
N LEU A 39 1.77 -23.82 1.96
CA LEU A 39 2.30 -24.91 1.17
C LEU A 39 1.66 -24.91 -0.21
N ALA A 40 0.33 -24.85 -0.27
CA ALA A 40 -0.40 -24.79 -1.54
C ALA A 40 0.01 -23.57 -2.38
N ALA A 41 0.22 -22.40 -1.78
CA ALA A 41 0.69 -21.21 -2.49
C ALA A 41 2.12 -21.37 -3.03
N LEU A 42 3.03 -21.94 -2.23
CA LEU A 42 4.43 -22.16 -2.62
C LEU A 42 4.59 -23.22 -3.72
N THR A 43 3.71 -24.21 -3.76
CA THR A 43 3.73 -25.28 -4.77
C THR A 43 2.76 -25.04 -5.93
N SER A 44 2.09 -23.88 -5.97
CA SER A 44 1.16 -23.53 -7.04
C SER A 44 1.87 -23.18 -8.34
N ASP A 45 1.13 -23.21 -9.45
CA ASP A 45 1.62 -22.75 -10.74
C ASP A 45 2.12 -21.29 -10.67
N PRO A 46 3.40 -21.02 -11.00
CA PRO A 46 3.95 -19.67 -11.06
C PRO A 46 3.14 -18.70 -11.94
N GLY A 47 2.38 -19.22 -12.92
CA GLY A 47 1.48 -18.46 -13.78
C GLY A 47 0.40 -17.67 -13.03
N VAL A 48 0.01 -18.07 -11.82
CA VAL A 48 -0.93 -17.30 -10.97
C VAL A 48 -0.30 -15.97 -10.55
N THR A 49 0.92 -16.02 -10.01
CA THR A 49 1.63 -14.81 -9.56
C THR A 49 1.99 -13.90 -10.73
N ALA A 50 2.36 -14.48 -11.88
CA ALA A 50 2.64 -13.71 -13.09
C ALA A 50 1.42 -12.89 -13.58
N ARG A 51 0.22 -13.49 -13.56
CA ARG A 51 -1.04 -12.80 -13.88
C ARG A 51 -1.34 -11.67 -12.91
N TRP A 52 -1.19 -11.91 -11.61
CA TRP A 52 -1.41 -10.88 -10.59
C TRP A 52 -0.42 -9.71 -10.71
N ARG A 53 0.85 -10.00 -11.04
CA ARG A 53 1.86 -8.98 -11.30
C ARG A 53 1.46 -8.12 -12.51
N ALA A 54 1.03 -8.73 -13.61
CA ALA A 54 0.61 -8.01 -14.81
C ALA A 54 -0.60 -7.08 -14.54
N GLU A 55 -1.58 -7.57 -13.78
CA GLU A 55 -2.74 -6.77 -13.35
C GLU A 55 -2.32 -5.57 -12.48
N LEU A 56 -1.42 -5.78 -11.51
CA LEU A 56 -0.92 -4.70 -10.66
C LEU A 56 -0.04 -3.71 -11.43
N GLU A 57 0.71 -4.17 -12.44
CA GLU A 57 1.49 -3.32 -13.33
C GLU A 57 0.59 -2.42 -14.19
N LYS A 58 -0.49 -2.95 -14.76
CA LYS A 58 -1.51 -2.14 -15.44
C LYS A 58 -2.11 -1.08 -14.52
N LYS A 59 -2.49 -1.48 -13.30
CA LYS A 59 -3.06 -0.56 -12.30
C LYS A 59 -2.06 0.50 -11.83
N ARG A 60 -0.79 0.13 -11.68
CA ARG A 60 0.30 1.07 -11.37
C ARG A 60 0.37 2.15 -12.44
N ASP A 61 0.42 1.74 -13.71
CA ASP A 61 0.60 2.68 -14.82
C ASP A 61 -0.58 3.64 -14.94
N MET A 62 -1.80 3.13 -14.74
CA MET A 62 -3.01 3.95 -14.67
C MET A 62 -2.96 4.91 -13.48
N ALA A 63 -2.72 4.41 -12.27
CA ALA A 63 -2.68 5.24 -11.06
C ALA A 63 -1.61 6.33 -11.16
N PHE A 64 -0.43 5.97 -11.67
CA PHE A 64 0.68 6.90 -11.88
C PHE A 64 0.28 8.01 -12.85
N ALA A 65 -0.35 7.69 -13.98
CA ALA A 65 -0.80 8.67 -14.96
C ALA A 65 -1.84 9.67 -14.40
N TYR A 66 -2.67 9.25 -13.43
CA TYR A 66 -3.55 10.17 -12.71
C TYR A 66 -2.78 10.99 -11.67
N ALA A 67 -1.97 10.34 -10.83
CA ALA A 67 -1.26 10.99 -9.75
C ALA A 67 -0.26 12.04 -10.25
N SER A 68 0.48 11.76 -11.32
CA SER A 68 1.49 12.67 -11.89
C SER A 68 0.91 13.95 -12.49
N ARG A 69 -0.42 14.02 -12.66
CA ARG A 69 -1.13 15.25 -13.09
C ARG A 69 -1.51 16.13 -11.90
N LEU A 70 -1.59 15.55 -10.70
CA LEU A 70 -2.06 16.20 -9.48
C LEU A 70 -0.90 16.55 -8.55
N PHE A 71 0.14 15.73 -8.54
CA PHE A 71 1.24 15.74 -7.57
C PHE A 71 2.58 15.45 -8.26
N ASP A 72 3.66 15.78 -7.58
CA ASP A 72 4.98 15.27 -7.97
C ASP A 72 5.10 13.82 -7.50
N CYS A 73 5.33 12.90 -8.43
CA CYS A 73 5.26 11.47 -8.15
C CYS A 73 6.34 10.73 -8.91
N VAL A 74 7.14 9.94 -8.20
CA VAL A 74 8.09 9.00 -8.81
C VAL A 74 7.36 7.72 -9.19
N ARG A 75 7.58 7.22 -10.41
CA ARG A 75 6.99 5.96 -10.87
C ARG A 75 7.56 4.79 -10.05
N PRO A 76 6.74 4.01 -9.33
CA PRO A 76 7.25 2.93 -8.49
C PRO A 76 7.68 1.74 -9.34
N GLN A 77 8.76 1.07 -8.92
CA GLN A 77 9.30 -0.11 -9.60
C GLN A 77 8.73 -1.43 -9.02
N GLY A 78 8.04 -1.37 -7.88
CA GLY A 78 7.49 -2.53 -7.20
C GLY A 78 6.46 -2.14 -6.15
N ALA A 79 6.02 -3.13 -5.36
CA ALA A 79 4.89 -3.02 -4.45
C ALA A 79 3.58 -2.61 -5.15
N PHE A 80 2.61 -2.12 -4.38
CA PHE A 80 1.31 -1.69 -4.89
C PHE A 80 0.84 -0.33 -4.35
N TYR A 81 1.80 0.58 -4.15
CA TYR A 81 1.57 1.92 -3.61
C TYR A 81 2.23 3.01 -4.48
N LEU A 82 1.56 4.15 -4.60
CA LEU A 82 2.18 5.42 -4.96
C LEU A 82 2.55 6.19 -3.69
N PHE A 83 3.58 7.02 -3.79
CA PHE A 83 4.03 7.89 -2.71
C PHE A 83 4.37 9.29 -3.24
N PRO A 84 3.39 10.03 -3.80
CA PRO A 84 3.61 11.38 -4.28
C PRO A 84 3.94 12.38 -3.17
N ASP A 85 4.73 13.39 -3.51
CA ASP A 85 4.85 14.64 -2.78
C ASP A 85 3.63 15.53 -3.11
N VAL A 86 2.91 15.92 -2.07
CA VAL A 86 1.68 16.71 -2.14
C VAL A 86 1.86 18.15 -1.66
N SER A 87 3.10 18.58 -1.35
CA SER A 87 3.42 19.92 -0.84
C SER A 87 2.81 21.05 -1.69
N GLY A 88 2.81 20.91 -3.02
CA GLY A 88 2.21 21.87 -3.93
C GLY A 88 0.67 21.99 -3.86
N GLN A 89 0.00 21.13 -3.09
CA GLN A 89 -1.45 21.11 -2.88
C GLN A 89 -1.83 21.42 -1.41
N LEU A 90 -0.85 21.68 -0.55
CA LEU A 90 -1.05 22.06 0.84
C LEU A 90 -1.19 23.58 0.95
N LYS A 91 -2.14 24.02 1.78
CA LYS A 91 -2.25 25.43 2.18
C LYS A 91 -1.16 25.78 3.19
N THR A 92 -0.87 27.07 3.38
CA THR A 92 0.11 27.52 4.38
C THR A 92 -0.23 26.98 5.77
N GLY A 93 0.70 26.22 6.38
CA GLY A 93 0.52 25.59 7.69
C GLY A 93 -0.37 24.33 7.68
N GLU A 94 -0.69 23.80 6.50
CA GLU A 94 -1.40 22.53 6.35
C GLU A 94 -0.41 21.36 6.21
N THR A 95 -0.79 20.21 6.76
CA THR A 95 0.00 18.96 6.72
C THR A 95 -0.63 17.96 5.75
N ALA A 96 0.12 16.93 5.35
CA ALA A 96 -0.45 15.87 4.52
C ALA A 96 -1.50 15.05 5.29
N GLU A 97 -1.39 14.96 6.62
CA GLU A 97 -2.44 14.42 7.48
C GLU A 97 -3.77 15.18 7.36
N LYS A 98 -3.74 16.52 7.41
CA LYS A 98 -4.95 17.34 7.22
C LYS A 98 -5.54 17.17 5.83
N LEU A 99 -4.69 17.09 4.80
CA LEU A 99 -5.15 16.79 3.45
C LEU A 99 -5.81 15.40 3.38
N ALA A 100 -5.20 14.38 3.95
CA ALA A 100 -5.75 13.02 3.97
C ALA A 100 -7.12 12.96 4.68
N ALA A 101 -7.26 13.66 5.81
CA ALA A 101 -8.53 13.79 6.53
C ALA A 101 -9.59 14.50 5.68
N CYS A 102 -9.24 15.63 5.06
CA CYS A 102 -10.14 16.38 4.17
C CYS A 102 -10.64 15.51 2.99
N LEU A 103 -9.74 14.78 2.32
CA LEU A 103 -10.11 13.87 1.23
C LEU A 103 -11.08 12.79 1.70
N LEU A 104 -10.86 12.22 2.89
CA LEU A 104 -11.72 11.21 3.48
C LEU A 104 -13.11 11.79 3.82
N GLU A 105 -13.15 12.93 4.51
CA GLU A 105 -14.40 13.57 4.97
C GLU A 105 -15.26 14.08 3.81
N GLU A 106 -14.66 14.71 2.80
CA GLU A 106 -15.43 15.29 1.69
C GLU A 106 -15.86 14.27 0.64
N THR A 107 -15.07 13.21 0.43
CA THR A 107 -15.25 12.34 -0.75
C THR A 107 -15.32 10.85 -0.45
N GLY A 108 -15.00 10.46 0.79
CA GLY A 108 -14.85 9.07 1.21
C GLY A 108 -13.55 8.41 0.73
N VAL A 109 -12.59 9.18 0.19
CA VAL A 109 -11.33 8.63 -0.32
C VAL A 109 -10.28 8.60 0.79
N ALA A 110 -10.01 7.39 1.30
CA ALA A 110 -8.98 7.17 2.30
C ALA A 110 -7.58 7.08 1.67
N THR A 111 -6.64 7.88 2.17
CA THR A 111 -5.20 7.79 1.89
C THR A 111 -4.43 7.71 3.21
N VAL A 112 -3.14 7.38 3.18
CA VAL A 112 -2.33 7.37 4.42
C VAL A 112 -1.31 8.50 4.39
N PRO A 113 -1.26 9.37 5.40
CA PRO A 113 -0.26 10.42 5.49
C PRO A 113 1.17 9.87 5.51
N GLY A 114 2.07 10.58 4.85
CA GLY A 114 3.50 10.28 4.76
C GLY A 114 4.21 10.36 6.11
N GLU A 115 3.66 11.17 7.03
CA GLU A 115 4.13 11.35 8.40
C GLU A 115 4.19 10.00 9.15
N ALA A 116 3.27 9.07 8.87
CA ALA A 116 3.30 7.71 9.42
C ALA A 116 4.50 6.86 8.94
N PHE A 117 5.20 7.31 7.91
CA PHE A 117 6.41 6.71 7.33
C PHE A 117 7.65 7.58 7.55
N GLY A 118 7.55 8.65 8.34
CA GLY A 118 8.66 9.60 8.57
C GLY A 118 8.95 10.53 7.40
N MET A 119 7.99 10.71 6.49
CA MET A 119 8.13 11.57 5.29
C MET A 119 6.99 12.59 5.25
N GLU A 120 7.26 13.81 5.69
CA GLU A 120 6.28 14.90 5.62
C GLU A 120 5.88 15.21 4.17
N ASN A 121 4.70 15.82 4.00
CA ASN A 121 4.17 16.27 2.71
C ASN A 121 4.00 15.16 1.66
N HIS A 122 3.90 13.90 2.08
CA HIS A 122 3.62 12.78 1.17
C HIS A 122 2.28 12.13 1.50
N LEU A 123 1.67 11.48 0.50
CA LEU A 123 0.54 10.58 0.72
C LEU A 123 0.87 9.19 0.16
N ARG A 124 0.57 8.13 0.91
CA ARG A 124 0.59 6.76 0.40
C ARG A 124 -0.78 6.40 -0.15
N ILE A 125 -0.83 6.10 -1.45
CA ILE A 125 -2.05 5.75 -2.17
C ILE A 125 -1.93 4.31 -2.67
N SER A 126 -2.83 3.41 -2.24
CA SER A 126 -2.88 2.03 -2.72
C SER A 126 -3.60 1.95 -4.06
N TYR A 127 -3.00 1.27 -5.04
CA TYR A 127 -3.67 0.92 -6.30
C TYR A 127 -4.11 -0.55 -6.35
N ALA A 128 -4.05 -1.27 -5.22
CA ALA A 128 -4.55 -2.63 -5.08
C ALA A 128 -6.07 -2.68 -4.86
N VAL A 129 -6.83 -1.96 -5.68
CA VAL A 129 -8.30 -1.89 -5.66
C VAL A 129 -8.87 -2.17 -7.06
N PRO A 130 -10.19 -2.43 -7.22
CA PRO A 130 -10.83 -2.49 -8.53
C PRO A 130 -10.59 -1.22 -9.36
N GLU A 131 -10.41 -1.36 -10.68
CA GLU A 131 -10.13 -0.23 -11.58
C GLU A 131 -11.17 0.89 -11.51
N PRO A 132 -12.50 0.60 -11.47
CA PRO A 132 -13.50 1.66 -11.36
C PRO A 132 -13.38 2.49 -10.08
N LEU A 133 -13.03 1.85 -8.96
CA LEU A 133 -12.81 2.55 -7.69
C LEU A 133 -11.53 3.38 -7.72
N LEU A 134 -10.49 2.89 -8.40
CA LEU A 134 -9.23 3.63 -8.57
C LEU A 134 -9.45 4.92 -9.37
N ILE A 135 -10.16 4.82 -10.50
CA ILE A 135 -10.49 5.97 -11.35
C ILE A 135 -11.36 6.97 -10.59
N SER A 136 -12.47 6.51 -10.00
CA SER A 136 -13.37 7.35 -9.22
C SER A 136 -12.67 8.04 -8.04
N GLY A 137 -11.74 7.34 -7.38
CA GLY A 137 -10.93 7.90 -6.31
C GLY A 137 -10.06 9.07 -6.77
N PHE A 138 -9.35 8.94 -7.89
CA PHE A 138 -8.53 10.03 -8.43
C PHE A 138 -9.36 11.19 -8.97
N GLU A 139 -10.52 10.94 -9.56
CA GLU A 139 -11.45 11.99 -10.00
C GLU A 139 -11.95 12.83 -8.82
N LYS A 140 -12.36 12.18 -7.73
CA LYS A 140 -12.76 12.83 -6.48
C LYS A 140 -11.64 13.65 -5.88
N ILE A 141 -10.41 13.11 -5.82
CA ILE A 141 -9.24 13.86 -5.36
C ILE A 141 -9.03 15.10 -6.23
N SER A 142 -9.03 14.95 -7.55
CA SER A 142 -8.84 16.07 -8.50
C SER A 142 -9.88 17.17 -8.30
N GLU A 143 -11.16 16.81 -8.12
CA GLU A 143 -12.23 17.77 -7.87
C GLU A 143 -12.03 18.51 -6.54
N THR A 144 -11.76 17.80 -5.45
CA THR A 144 -11.50 18.42 -4.15
C THR A 144 -10.31 19.35 -4.19
N LEU A 145 -9.21 18.97 -4.84
CA LEU A 145 -8.04 19.84 -5.00
C LEU A 145 -8.37 21.13 -5.77
N LYS A 146 -9.22 21.05 -6.80
CA LYS A 146 -9.67 22.24 -7.55
C LYS A 146 -10.55 23.17 -6.72
N ARG A 147 -11.44 22.63 -5.88
CA ARG A 147 -12.29 23.43 -4.98
C ARG A 147 -11.51 24.10 -3.85
N ARG A 148 -10.34 23.55 -3.49
CA ARG A 148 -9.49 24.05 -2.40
C ARG A 148 -8.53 25.16 -2.84
N ARG A 149 -8.31 25.35 -4.14
CA ARG A 149 -7.55 26.45 -4.74
C ARG A 149 -8.36 27.74 -4.74
#